data_AF-A0A0G1YX10-F1
#
_entry.id   AF-A0A0G1YX10-F1
#
_cell.length_a   1.000
_cell.length_b   1.000
_cell.length_c   1.000
_cell.angle_alpha   90.00
_cell.angle_beta   90.00
_cell.angle_gamma   90.00
#
_symmetry.space_group_name_H-M   'P 1'
#
loop_
_entity.id
_entity.type
_entity.pdbx_description
1 polymer ?
#
loop_
_entity_poly.entity_id
_entity_poly.type
_entity_poly.pdbx_seq_one_letter_code
_entity_poly.pdbx_strand_id
1 'polypeptide(L)'
;DVIPPGAILAPGRFLVIAAASTTRSLWTIPPAAIFGSLESPIGDGLSNSGDRIVLRNASGAVVDAVSWGTNATAMSPSAPVAPYGNSLSRITFQQDTNTASDWGVRPPSPGK
;
A
#
# COMPACT_ATOMS: atom_id res chain seq x y z
N ASP A 1 9.38 4.38 7.21
CA ASP A 1 9.74 3.00 7.55
C ASP A 1 10.70 2.41 6.54
N VAL A 2 11.53 1.46 6.97
CA VAL A 2 12.49 0.77 6.12
C VAL A 2 11.91 -0.58 5.73
N ILE A 3 11.89 -0.88 4.43
CA ILE A 3 11.53 -2.20 3.93
C ILE A 3 12.50 -3.23 4.55
N PRO A 4 12.04 -4.40 5.01
CA PRO A 4 12.90 -5.42 5.60
C PRO A 4 14.17 -5.67 4.73
N PRO A 5 15.38 -5.54 5.32
CA PRO A 5 16.62 -5.74 4.58
C PRO A 5 16.65 -7.09 3.87
N GLY A 6 17.14 -7.12 2.63
CA GLY A 6 17.22 -8.35 1.83
C GLY A 6 15.91 -8.80 1.19
N ALA A 7 14.82 -8.03 1.30
CA ALA A 7 13.61 -8.29 0.53
C ALA A 7 13.89 -8.21 -0.98
N ILE A 8 13.74 -9.34 -1.69
CA ILE A 8 13.86 -9.42 -3.15
C ILE A 8 12.49 -9.74 -3.71
N LEU A 9 11.96 -8.85 -4.54
CA LEU A 9 10.64 -9.00 -5.14
C LEU A 9 10.77 -9.31 -6.63
N ALA A 10 10.42 -10.53 -7.03
CA ALA A 10 10.36 -10.90 -8.43
C ALA A 10 9.16 -10.24 -9.14
N PRO A 11 9.18 -10.07 -10.47
CA PRO A 11 8.04 -9.56 -11.22
C PRO A 11 6.75 -10.31 -10.90
N GLY A 12 5.65 -9.57 -10.69
CA GLY A 12 4.34 -10.14 -10.35
C GLY A 12 4.23 -10.73 -8.94
N ARG A 13 5.22 -10.50 -8.05
CA ARG A 13 5.15 -10.87 -6.64
C ARG A 13 4.81 -9.66 -5.77
N PHE A 14 4.35 -9.95 -4.54
CA PHE A 14 3.91 -8.95 -3.58
C PHE A 14 4.74 -9.01 -2.30
N LEU A 15 5.01 -7.83 -1.75
CA LEU A 15 5.44 -7.63 -0.38
C LEU A 15 4.27 -7.00 0.38
N VAL A 16 3.84 -7.64 1.46
CA VAL A 16 2.83 -7.12 2.37
C VAL A 16 3.53 -6.60 3.61
N ILE A 17 3.42 -5.30 3.86
CA ILE A 17 3.95 -4.64 5.06
C ILE A 17 2.76 -4.33 5.97
N ALA A 18 2.85 -4.74 7.24
CA ALA A 18 1.82 -4.51 8.24
C ALA A 18 2.41 -3.85 9.49
N ALA A 19 1.57 -3.14 10.25
CA ALA A 19 1.95 -2.57 11.53
C ALA A 19 2.19 -3.66 12.61
N ALA A 20 1.45 -4.77 12.56
CA ALA A 20 1.54 -5.85 13.51
C ALA A 20 1.54 -7.22 12.81
N SER A 21 2.27 -8.18 13.38
CA SER A 21 2.37 -9.55 12.86
C SER A 21 1.03 -10.29 12.89
N THR A 22 0.15 -9.96 13.85
CA THR A 22 -1.22 -10.50 13.98
C THR A 22 -2.10 -10.18 12.77
N THR A 23 -1.79 -9.14 12.01
CA THR A 23 -2.49 -8.82 10.75
C THR A 23 -2.47 -9.99 9.77
N ARG A 24 -1.42 -10.83 9.81
CA ARG A 24 -1.29 -12.00 8.94
C ARG A 24 -2.45 -13.00 9.10
N SER A 25 -3.08 -13.08 10.27
CA SER A 25 -4.20 -14.01 10.49
C SER A 25 -5.56 -13.44 10.11
N LEU A 26 -5.66 -12.15 9.78
CA LEU A 26 -6.92 -11.51 9.39
C LEU A 26 -7.33 -11.82 7.94
N TRP A 27 -6.35 -12.13 7.08
CA TRP A 27 -6.57 -12.39 5.65
C TRP A 27 -5.74 -13.57 5.16
N THR A 28 -6.24 -14.25 4.13
CA THR A 28 -5.46 -15.28 3.42
C THR A 28 -4.43 -14.63 2.51
N ILE A 29 -3.22 -14.44 3.04
CA ILE A 29 -2.04 -13.97 2.30
C ILE A 29 -1.36 -15.18 1.63
N PRO A 30 -1.15 -15.18 0.30
CA PRO A 30 -0.51 -16.28 -0.39
C PRO A 30 0.89 -16.58 0.18
N PRO A 31 1.31 -17.86 0.28
CA PRO A 31 2.67 -18.20 0.74
C PRO A 31 3.78 -17.61 -0.12
N ALA A 32 3.49 -17.28 -1.39
CA ALA A 32 4.43 -16.66 -2.31
C ALA A 32 4.60 -15.14 -2.10
N ALA A 33 3.74 -14.50 -1.30
CA ALA A 33 3.91 -13.12 -0.91
C ALA A 33 4.83 -13.02 0.31
N ILE A 34 5.79 -12.09 0.26
CA ILE A 34 6.64 -11.80 1.41
C ILE A 34 5.78 -11.00 2.40
N PHE A 35 5.85 -11.34 3.69
CA PHE A 35 5.15 -10.61 4.74
C PHE A 35 6.15 -10.06 5.75
N GLY A 36 6.13 -8.75 5.95
CA GLY A 36 6.92 -8.07 6.97
C GLY A 36 6.03 -7.29 7.92
N SER A 37 6.28 -7.41 9.21
CA SER A 37 5.67 -6.55 10.22
C SER A 37 6.67 -5.53 10.73
N LEU A 38 6.22 -4.29 10.95
CA LEU A 38 7.02 -3.24 11.58
C LEU A 38 6.96 -3.29 13.11
N GLU A 39 5.98 -4.00 13.67
CA GLU A 39 5.65 -3.99 15.10
C GLU A 39 5.42 -2.56 15.65
N SER A 40 4.96 -1.66 14.78
CA SER A 40 4.64 -0.26 15.04
C SER A 40 3.69 0.27 13.95
N PRO A 41 2.95 1.37 14.20
CA PRO A 41 2.17 2.02 13.14
C PRO A 41 3.04 2.38 11.93
N ILE A 42 2.49 2.22 10.73
CA ILE A 42 3.11 2.77 9.51
C ILE A 42 2.89 4.27 9.54
N GLY A 43 3.96 5.05 9.71
CA GLY A 43 3.85 6.46 10.05
C GLY A 43 3.13 6.68 11.39
N ASP A 44 2.03 7.42 11.38
CA ASP A 44 1.18 7.72 12.53
C ASP A 44 -0.17 6.97 12.51
N GLY A 45 -0.37 6.03 11.56
CA GLY A 45 -1.51 5.10 11.59
C GLY A 45 -2.45 5.09 10.37
N LEU A 46 -2.06 5.68 9.23
CA LEU A 46 -2.80 5.63 7.95
C LEU A 46 -4.32 5.93 8.09
N SER A 47 -4.64 7.19 8.33
CA SER A 47 -6.00 7.71 8.50
C SER A 47 -6.85 7.65 7.23
N ASN A 48 -8.11 7.25 7.38
CA ASN A 48 -9.09 7.31 6.28
C ASN A 48 -9.52 8.74 5.91
N SER A 49 -9.34 9.72 6.81
CA SER A 49 -9.73 11.12 6.56
C SER A 49 -8.86 11.77 5.47
N GLY A 50 -7.60 11.35 5.38
CA GLY A 50 -6.70 11.76 4.31
C GLY A 50 -5.26 11.50 4.69
N ASP A 51 -4.56 10.75 3.83
CA ASP A 51 -3.17 10.39 4.04
C ASP A 51 -2.46 10.07 2.74
N ARG A 52 -1.17 9.70 2.83
CA ARG A 52 -0.40 9.23 1.68
C ARG A 52 0.60 8.15 2.05
N ILE A 53 0.92 7.32 1.06
CA ILE A 53 2.07 6.42 1.07
C ILE A 53 3.00 6.83 -0.06
N VAL A 54 4.29 6.85 0.22
CA VAL A 54 5.35 7.17 -0.75
C VAL A 54 6.41 6.07 -0.68
N LEU A 55 6.62 5.38 -1.78
CA LEU A 55 7.72 4.44 -1.95
C LEU A 55 8.95 5.20 -2.45
N ARG A 56 10.07 5.04 -1.75
CA ARG A 56 11.36 5.65 -2.13
C ARG A 56 12.41 4.59 -2.39
N ASN A 57 13.29 4.85 -3.35
CA ASN A 57 14.46 4.01 -3.58
C ASN A 57 15.60 4.35 -2.59
N ALA A 58 16.72 3.65 -2.69
CA ALA A 58 17.88 3.82 -1.80
C ALA A 58 18.55 5.21 -1.89
N SER A 59 18.35 5.97 -2.97
CA SER A 59 18.83 7.36 -3.07
C SER A 59 17.82 8.38 -2.54
N GLY A 60 16.65 7.94 -2.06
CA GLY A 60 15.58 8.78 -1.53
C GLY A 60 14.63 9.33 -2.59
N ALA A 61 14.84 9.00 -3.87
CA ALA A 61 13.92 9.39 -4.95
C ALA A 61 12.60 8.63 -4.83
N VAL A 62 11.49 9.32 -5.13
CA VAL A 62 10.16 8.72 -5.15
C VAL A 62 10.06 7.78 -6.36
N VAL A 63 9.61 6.55 -6.11
CA VAL A 63 9.39 5.51 -7.12
C VAL A 63 7.92 5.40 -7.47
N ASP A 64 7.05 5.42 -6.45
CA ASP A 64 5.60 5.36 -6.58
C ASP A 64 4.97 6.04 -5.35
N ALA A 65 3.74 6.55 -5.49
CA ALA A 65 3.02 7.18 -4.39
C ALA A 65 1.51 7.13 -4.61
N VAL A 66 0.76 7.17 -3.51
CA VAL A 66 -0.70 7.32 -3.51
C VAL A 66 -1.11 8.21 -2.35
N SER A 67 -2.09 9.07 -2.56
CA SER A 67 -2.73 9.85 -1.49
C SER A 67 -4.24 9.78 -1.65
N TRP A 68 -4.96 9.82 -0.53
CA TRP A 68 -6.42 9.67 -0.48
C TRP A 68 -7.06 10.69 0.46
N GLY A 69 -8.39 10.74 0.45
CA GLY A 69 -9.16 11.63 1.31
C GLY A 69 -8.82 13.09 1.05
N THR A 70 -8.64 13.87 2.12
CA THR A 70 -8.28 15.29 2.03
C THR A 70 -6.85 15.55 1.56
N ASN A 71 -6.00 14.52 1.44
CA ASN A 71 -4.61 14.66 1.02
C ASN A 71 -4.46 14.45 -0.50
N ALA A 72 -4.18 15.54 -1.22
CA ALA A 72 -3.93 15.54 -2.66
C ALA A 72 -2.45 15.75 -3.04
N THR A 73 -1.52 15.46 -2.13
CA THR A 73 -0.09 15.77 -2.33
C THR A 73 0.70 14.72 -3.11
N ALA A 74 0.18 13.49 -3.23
CA ALA A 74 0.75 12.47 -4.12
C ALA A 74 -0.07 12.30 -5.41
N MET A 75 -1.38 12.59 -5.36
CA MET A 75 -2.30 12.53 -6.49
C MET A 75 -3.24 13.74 -6.46
N SER A 76 -3.48 14.35 -7.62
CA SER A 76 -4.43 15.47 -7.77
C SER A 76 -5.39 15.20 -8.95
N PRO A 77 -6.68 14.88 -8.69
CA PRO A 77 -7.30 14.72 -7.37
C PRO A 77 -6.73 13.54 -6.58
N SER A 78 -7.02 13.47 -5.28
CA SER A 78 -6.67 12.32 -4.44
C SER A 78 -7.45 11.06 -4.86
N ALA A 79 -6.90 9.90 -4.52
CA ALA A 79 -7.57 8.62 -4.67
C ALA A 79 -8.81 8.52 -3.76
N PRO A 80 -9.81 7.70 -4.11
CA PRO A 80 -11.01 7.54 -3.30
C PRO A 80 -10.69 6.99 -1.90
N VAL A 81 -11.49 7.38 -0.91
CA VAL A 81 -11.40 6.83 0.45
C VAL A 81 -12.02 5.44 0.48
N ALA A 82 -11.27 4.45 0.98
CA ALA A 82 -11.82 3.14 1.29
C ALA A 82 -12.59 3.20 2.63
N PRO A 83 -13.88 2.84 2.66
CA PRO A 83 -14.62 2.73 3.92
C PRO A 83 -14.08 1.55 4.75
N TYR A 84 -14.38 1.54 6.05
CA TYR A 84 -13.98 0.45 6.94
C TYR A 84 -14.35 -0.93 6.39
N GLY A 85 -13.44 -1.90 6.54
CA GLY A 85 -13.58 -3.25 5.98
C GLY A 85 -13.21 -3.38 4.50
N ASN A 86 -12.88 -2.28 3.82
CA ASN A 86 -12.42 -2.28 2.42
C ASN A 86 -10.96 -1.85 2.32
N SER A 87 -10.38 -2.07 1.14
CA SER A 87 -9.04 -1.63 0.76
C SER A 87 -9.08 -0.66 -0.41
N LEU A 88 -8.12 0.25 -0.44
CA LEU A 88 -7.77 1.04 -1.62
C LEU A 88 -6.66 0.31 -2.37
N SER A 89 -6.87 0.00 -3.65
CA SER A 89 -5.93 -0.80 -4.46
C SER A 89 -5.92 -0.34 -5.91
N ARG A 90 -4.87 -0.70 -6.66
CA ARG A 90 -4.86 -0.50 -8.11
C ARG A 90 -6.00 -1.30 -8.76
N ILE A 91 -6.72 -0.70 -9.70
CA ILE A 91 -7.82 -1.35 -10.43
C ILE A 91 -7.29 -2.47 -11.33
N THR A 92 -6.09 -2.28 -11.89
CA THR A 92 -5.38 -3.25 -12.71
C THR A 92 -3.88 -3.13 -12.46
N PHE A 93 -3.17 -4.25 -12.56
CA PHE A 93 -1.70 -4.25 -12.49
C PHE A 93 -1.02 -3.94 -13.83
N GLN A 94 -1.81 -3.83 -14.91
CA GLN A 94 -1.29 -3.57 -16.26
C GLN A 94 -1.23 -2.09 -16.61
N GLN A 95 -1.73 -1.22 -15.74
CA GLN A 95 -1.79 0.21 -15.99
C GLN A 95 -1.41 1.00 -14.74
N ASP A 96 -0.52 1.96 -14.96
CA ASP A 96 -0.15 2.98 -13.99
C ASP A 96 0.05 4.31 -14.72
N THR A 97 -0.91 5.21 -14.58
CA THR A 97 -0.86 6.56 -15.13
C THR A 97 -0.31 7.57 -14.12
N ASN A 98 0.07 7.12 -12.92
CA ASN A 98 0.39 7.96 -11.78
C ASN A 98 -0.77 8.91 -11.41
N THR A 99 -2.02 8.45 -11.54
CA THR A 99 -3.20 9.27 -11.17
C THR A 99 -4.20 8.49 -10.31
N ALA A 100 -5.11 9.23 -9.68
CA ALA A 100 -6.18 8.63 -8.87
C ALA A 100 -7.11 7.70 -9.65
N SER A 101 -7.21 7.83 -10.99
CA SER A 101 -8.04 6.93 -11.79
C SER A 101 -7.54 5.49 -11.83
N ASP A 102 -6.30 5.25 -11.43
CA ASP A 102 -5.74 3.90 -11.34
C ASP A 102 -6.18 3.16 -10.06
N TRP A 103 -6.84 3.86 -9.12
CA TRP A 103 -7.15 3.34 -7.78
C TRP A 103 -8.64 3.16 -7.55
N GLY A 104 -9.00 2.10 -6.83
CA GLY A 104 -10.39 1.77 -6.52
C GLY A 104 -10.57 1.04 -5.19
N VAL A 105 -11.78 1.16 -4.65
CA VAL A 105 -12.22 0.50 -3.42
C VAL A 105 -12.63 -0.94 -3.71
N ARG A 106 -12.06 -1.91 -2.99
CA ARG A 106 -12.32 -3.35 -3.16
C ARG A 106 -12.22 -4.10 -1.83
N PRO A 107 -12.79 -5.32 -1.74
CA PRO A 107 -12.50 -6.22 -0.63
C PRO A 107 -10.98 -6.43 -0.46
N PRO A 108 -10.43 -6.43 0.77
CA PRO A 108 -9.01 -6.62 0.99
C PRO A 108 -8.52 -7.97 0.45
N SER A 109 -7.48 -7.94 -0.37
CA SER A 109 -6.86 -9.11 -0.97
C SER A 109 -5.32 -9.06 -0.88
N PRO A 110 -4.73 -8.79 0.30
CA PRO A 110 -3.29 -8.57 0.41
C PRO A 110 -2.48 -9.75 -0.14
N GLY A 111 -1.55 -9.44 -1.04
CA GLY A 111 -0.59 -10.39 -1.60
C GLY A 111 -1.03 -11.12 -2.88
N LYS A 112 -2.13 -10.72 -3.53
CA LYS A 112 -2.63 -11.30 -4.79
C LYS A 112 -3.43 -10.31 -5.63
#